data_AF-A0A9E3PM54-F1
#
_entry.id   AF-A0A9E3PM54-F1
#
_cell.length_a   1.000
_cell.length_b   1.000
_cell.length_c   1.000
_cell.angle_alpha   90.00
_cell.angle_beta   90.00
_cell.angle_gamma   90.00
#
_symmetry.space_group_name_H-M   'P 1'
#
loop_
_entity.id
_entity.type
_entity.pdbx_description
1 polymer ?
#
loop_
_entity_poly.entity_id
_entity_poly.type
_entity_poly.pdbx_seq_one_letter_code
_entity_poly.pdbx_strand_id
1 'polypeptide(L)'
;MTSDSGDQLNQARRFIFNDWHPPVMALIWHYTDRLVAGPAGLFTLILALYWLGLWLMALRYGRSLPIVGYLIILAGISPMMIAIPAMLWKDSLVFACFLPAAALLATSASRRGPWRPVLMATALVLLLIGSLARHNAMLAAAPLIMLGVWHPPSRQTTRVKQVGTISWRLVIITLATVATTSCAGWLLNRHILNAQPSGVVNSLMAFDIVGIAARTGNNGLPGAWSADEDQRIVHTCYEPRAWDNLAWGQCAFVVKRLVADGHWREGLTRPWLAAVAAHPFAYLRHRLSHTRQLLEPLIAVPPIPAAPSVAHGFTANEGFRGVQGMVRAASGAPVIGDLMRGGLWIIVGAVVCAAACRRGLDRWTARDAALLSFSGVLYGLPLAIVGVATEFRYFYWTIGAVLIAALVLAADVLKDLLPGHTGPTAARPDRAPEQAEPQRA
;
A
#
# COMPACT_ATOMS: atom_id res chain seq x y z
N MET A 1 -11.15 -1.18 -16.09
CA MET A 1 -9.75 -1.64 -16.22
C MET A 1 -8.92 -0.59 -16.91
N THR A 2 -7.60 -0.65 -16.77
CA THR A 2 -6.62 0.15 -17.54
C THR A 2 -5.72 -0.76 -18.37
N SER A 3 -4.70 -0.21 -19.05
CA SER A 3 -3.66 -0.98 -19.74
C SER A 3 -2.99 -2.00 -18.80
N ASP A 4 -2.56 -1.59 -17.61
CA ASP A 4 -1.95 -2.47 -16.58
C ASP A 4 -2.84 -3.67 -16.25
N SER A 5 -4.14 -3.42 -16.05
CA SER A 5 -5.11 -4.48 -15.75
C SER A 5 -5.36 -5.37 -16.97
N GLY A 6 -5.34 -4.80 -18.17
CA GLY A 6 -5.52 -5.51 -19.44
C GLY A 6 -4.37 -6.48 -19.70
N ASP A 7 -3.13 -6.05 -19.45
CA ASP A 7 -1.96 -6.91 -19.50
C ASP A 7 -2.07 -8.07 -18.51
N GLN A 8 -2.45 -7.81 -17.25
CA GLN A 8 -2.64 -8.86 -16.26
C GLN A 8 -3.77 -9.84 -16.62
N LEU A 9 -4.87 -9.37 -17.20
CA LEU A 9 -5.92 -10.26 -17.72
C LEU A 9 -5.40 -11.11 -18.90
N ASN A 10 -4.55 -10.55 -19.76
CA ASN A 10 -3.93 -11.30 -20.85
C ASN A 10 -3.01 -12.40 -20.31
N GLN A 11 -2.15 -12.06 -19.35
CA GLN A 11 -1.29 -13.02 -18.65
C GLN A 11 -2.12 -14.12 -17.98
N ALA A 12 -3.21 -13.74 -17.28
CA ALA A 12 -4.14 -14.67 -16.65
C ALA A 12 -4.76 -15.66 -17.64
N ARG A 13 -5.22 -15.20 -18.81
CA ARG A 13 -5.86 -16.05 -19.82
C ARG A 13 -4.88 -16.97 -20.54
N ARG A 14 -3.71 -16.46 -20.87
CA ARG A 14 -2.66 -17.23 -21.56
C ARG A 14 -1.90 -18.14 -20.61
N PHE A 15 -1.98 -17.88 -19.30
CA PHE A 15 -1.15 -18.51 -18.27
C PHE A 15 0.35 -18.34 -18.57
N ILE A 16 0.72 -17.19 -19.15
CA ILE A 16 2.09 -16.79 -19.46
C ILE A 16 2.35 -15.51 -18.67
N PHE A 17 3.31 -15.57 -17.75
CA PHE A 17 3.58 -14.48 -16.81
C PHE A 17 4.92 -13.82 -17.09
N ASN A 18 5.02 -12.53 -16.75
CA ASN A 18 6.28 -11.80 -16.64
C ASN A 18 6.33 -11.07 -15.29
N ASP A 19 7.51 -10.56 -14.91
CA ASP A 19 7.70 -9.85 -13.64
C ASP A 19 7.47 -8.32 -13.72
N TRP A 20 6.96 -7.81 -14.85
CA TRP A 20 6.63 -6.38 -15.00
C TRP A 20 5.63 -5.93 -13.93
N HIS A 21 4.71 -6.84 -13.62
CA HIS A 21 3.85 -6.77 -12.45
C HIS A 21 4.06 -8.04 -11.63
N PRO A 22 3.99 -7.97 -10.29
CA PRO A 22 3.94 -9.18 -9.49
C PRO A 22 2.74 -10.05 -9.92
N PRO A 23 2.95 -11.33 -10.24
CA PRO A 23 1.95 -12.12 -10.97
C PRO A 23 0.81 -12.62 -10.09
N VAL A 24 0.85 -12.41 -8.77
CA VAL A 24 -0.18 -12.91 -7.84
C VAL A 24 -1.59 -12.43 -8.21
N MET A 25 -1.74 -11.18 -8.66
CA MET A 25 -3.04 -10.66 -9.07
C MET A 25 -3.52 -11.32 -10.36
N ALA A 26 -2.65 -11.49 -11.37
CA ALA A 26 -2.97 -12.20 -12.59
C ALA A 26 -3.29 -13.69 -12.34
N LEU A 27 -2.60 -14.33 -11.39
CA LEU A 27 -2.88 -15.70 -10.96
C LEU A 27 -4.24 -15.82 -10.26
N ILE A 28 -4.59 -14.91 -9.35
CA ILE A 28 -5.94 -14.87 -8.76
C ILE A 28 -6.97 -14.64 -9.88
N TRP A 29 -6.66 -13.73 -10.81
CA TRP A 29 -7.56 -13.43 -11.92
C TRP A 29 -7.80 -14.65 -12.79
N HIS A 30 -6.77 -15.46 -13.07
CA HIS A 30 -6.88 -16.71 -13.83
C HIS A 30 -7.93 -17.67 -13.27
N TYR A 31 -8.06 -17.76 -11.94
CA TYR A 31 -9.12 -18.58 -11.33
C TYR A 31 -10.47 -17.88 -11.35
N THR A 32 -10.52 -16.57 -11.07
CA THR A 32 -11.79 -15.84 -11.11
C THR A 32 -12.39 -15.72 -12.52
N ASP A 33 -11.57 -15.64 -13.57
CA ASP A 33 -11.98 -15.57 -14.98
C ASP A 33 -12.63 -16.89 -15.45
N ARG A 34 -12.31 -18.02 -14.80
CA ARG A 34 -13.00 -19.30 -15.03
C ARG A 34 -14.36 -19.40 -14.37
N LEU A 35 -14.58 -18.68 -13.26
CA LEU A 35 -15.87 -18.63 -12.58
C LEU A 35 -16.79 -17.63 -13.26
N VAL A 36 -16.26 -16.44 -13.56
CA VAL A 36 -16.97 -15.36 -14.23
C VAL A 36 -16.01 -14.72 -15.23
N ALA A 37 -16.28 -14.92 -16.51
CA ALA A 37 -15.42 -14.42 -17.58
C ALA A 37 -15.23 -12.90 -17.52
N GLY A 38 -13.98 -12.47 -17.66
CA GLY A 38 -13.56 -11.08 -17.71
C GLY A 38 -13.31 -10.46 -16.34
N PRO A 39 -13.56 -9.14 -16.19
CA PRO A 39 -13.20 -8.39 -14.98
C PRO A 39 -14.10 -8.65 -13.77
N ALA A 40 -15.33 -9.12 -13.98
CA ALA A 40 -16.36 -9.12 -12.95
C ALA A 40 -16.01 -10.01 -11.75
N GLY A 41 -15.39 -11.17 -11.96
CA GLY A 41 -15.00 -12.09 -10.89
C GLY A 41 -13.99 -11.48 -9.91
N LEU A 42 -12.86 -11.00 -10.43
CA LEU A 42 -11.84 -10.33 -9.61
C LEU A 42 -12.38 -9.04 -8.97
N PHE A 43 -13.19 -8.28 -9.70
CA PHE A 43 -13.81 -7.06 -9.20
C PHE A 43 -14.71 -7.32 -7.99
N THR A 44 -15.56 -8.34 -8.08
CA THR A 44 -16.45 -8.75 -6.99
C THR A 44 -15.66 -9.20 -5.77
N LEU A 45 -14.58 -9.97 -5.97
CA LEU A 45 -13.70 -10.38 -4.87
C LEU A 45 -13.06 -9.18 -4.16
N ILE A 46 -12.49 -8.23 -4.91
CA ILE A 46 -11.87 -7.02 -4.36
C ILE A 46 -12.91 -6.19 -3.59
N LEU A 47 -14.10 -5.97 -4.16
CA LEU A 47 -15.16 -5.22 -3.49
C LEU A 47 -15.69 -5.93 -2.24
N ALA A 48 -15.87 -7.25 -2.28
CA ALA A 48 -16.32 -8.03 -1.14
C ALA A 48 -15.32 -7.91 0.02
N LEU A 49 -14.03 -8.07 -0.26
CA LEU A 49 -12.96 -7.93 0.72
C LEU A 49 -12.82 -6.49 1.24
N TYR A 50 -13.01 -5.49 0.38
CA TYR A 50 -13.02 -4.07 0.75
C TYR A 50 -14.13 -3.78 1.77
N TRP A 51 -15.37 -4.13 1.48
CA TRP A 51 -16.51 -3.88 2.37
C TRP A 51 -16.46 -4.76 3.61
N LEU A 52 -16.05 -6.02 3.49
CA LEU A 52 -15.82 -6.90 4.63
C LEU A 52 -14.78 -6.30 5.58
N GLY A 53 -13.66 -5.80 5.05
CA GLY A 53 -12.62 -5.16 5.83
C GLY A 53 -13.13 -3.94 6.59
N LEU A 54 -13.86 -3.04 5.92
CA LEU A 54 -14.46 -1.86 6.56
C LEU A 54 -15.46 -2.26 7.65
N TRP A 55 -16.30 -3.25 7.39
CA TRP A 55 -17.25 -3.76 8.36
C TRP A 55 -16.57 -4.39 9.58
N LEU A 56 -15.54 -5.22 9.38
CA LEU A 56 -14.77 -5.81 10.48
C LEU A 56 -14.06 -4.74 11.32
N MET A 57 -13.50 -3.71 10.67
CA MET A 57 -12.91 -2.55 11.35
C MET A 57 -13.97 -1.79 12.17
N ALA A 58 -15.14 -1.54 11.58
CA ALA A 58 -16.24 -0.87 12.24
C ALA A 58 -16.74 -1.66 13.46
N LEU A 59 -16.87 -2.98 13.36
CA LEU A 59 -17.21 -3.85 14.48
C LEU A 59 -16.12 -3.82 15.57
N ARG A 60 -14.84 -3.85 15.18
CA ARG A 60 -13.73 -3.83 16.14
C ARG A 60 -13.68 -2.53 16.93
N TYR A 61 -13.66 -1.39 16.24
CA TYR A 61 -13.45 -0.09 16.86
C TYR A 61 -14.73 0.57 17.35
N GLY A 62 -15.90 0.21 16.80
CA GLY A 62 -17.21 0.62 17.31
C GLY A 62 -17.51 0.13 18.73
N ARG A 63 -16.86 -0.96 19.18
CA ARG A 63 -16.89 -1.39 20.59
C ARG A 63 -16.29 -0.38 21.54
N SER A 64 -15.38 0.47 21.04
CA SER A 64 -14.84 1.56 21.83
C SER A 64 -15.92 2.65 21.95
N LEU A 65 -16.33 3.24 20.84
CA LEU A 65 -17.34 4.29 20.76
C LEU A 65 -18.15 4.05 19.48
N PRO A 66 -19.47 3.80 19.56
CA PRO A 66 -20.26 3.36 18.40
C PRO A 66 -20.15 4.26 17.16
N ILE A 67 -20.08 5.58 17.35
CA ILE A 67 -19.92 6.56 16.27
C ILE A 67 -18.72 6.27 15.37
N VAL A 68 -17.63 5.72 15.93
CA VAL A 68 -16.42 5.38 15.18
C VAL A 68 -16.68 4.29 14.16
N GLY A 69 -17.53 3.31 14.51
CA GLY A 69 -17.93 2.27 13.57
C GLY A 69 -18.62 2.87 12.35
N TYR A 70 -19.58 3.77 12.57
CA TYR A 70 -20.27 4.48 11.50
C TYR A 70 -19.31 5.36 10.69
N LEU A 71 -18.42 6.12 11.34
CA LEU A 71 -17.43 6.96 10.67
C LEU A 71 -16.45 6.15 9.81
N ILE A 72 -16.08 4.93 10.21
CA ILE A 72 -15.24 4.04 9.39
C ILE A 72 -15.98 3.61 8.11
N ILE A 73 -17.27 3.27 8.20
CA ILE A 73 -18.06 2.94 7.00
C ILE A 73 -18.21 4.16 6.09
N LEU A 74 -18.52 5.33 6.66
CA LEU A 74 -18.61 6.58 5.91
C LEU A 74 -17.28 6.97 5.26
N ALA A 75 -16.15 6.72 5.94
CA ALA A 75 -14.82 6.92 5.38
C ALA A 75 -14.61 6.07 4.13
N GLY A 76 -15.14 4.84 4.07
CA GLY A 76 -15.11 4.01 2.86
C GLY A 76 -15.84 4.61 1.66
N ILE A 77 -16.88 5.40 1.90
CA ILE A 77 -17.65 6.07 0.83
C ILE A 77 -16.98 7.40 0.41
N SER A 78 -16.01 7.90 1.18
CA SER A 78 -15.34 9.17 0.89
C SER A 78 -14.68 9.17 -0.49
N PRO A 79 -14.53 10.34 -1.14
CA PRO A 79 -13.93 10.43 -2.48
C PRO A 79 -12.55 9.77 -2.59
N MET A 80 -11.77 9.82 -1.52
CA MET A 80 -10.42 9.23 -1.46
C MET A 80 -10.44 7.70 -1.46
N MET A 81 -11.46 7.13 -0.84
CA MET A 81 -11.57 5.71 -0.55
C MET A 81 -12.41 4.95 -1.56
N ILE A 82 -13.40 5.59 -2.18
CA ILE A 82 -14.25 4.91 -3.16
C ILE A 82 -13.65 4.93 -4.59
N ALA A 83 -12.70 5.83 -4.85
CA ALA A 83 -12.12 6.02 -6.18
C ALA A 83 -11.37 4.77 -6.69
N ILE A 84 -10.50 4.19 -5.85
CA ILE A 84 -9.59 3.12 -6.25
C ILE A 84 -10.22 1.71 -6.35
N PRO A 85 -11.12 1.27 -5.44
CA PRO A 85 -11.70 -0.07 -5.50
C PRO A 85 -12.49 -0.33 -6.79
N ALA A 86 -13.04 0.72 -7.41
CA ALA A 86 -13.68 0.68 -8.73
C ALA A 86 -12.71 0.28 -9.86
N MET A 87 -11.40 0.38 -9.62
CA MET A 87 -10.34 0.12 -10.58
C MET A 87 -9.65 -1.20 -10.23
N LEU A 88 -9.49 -2.06 -11.25
CA LEU A 88 -8.79 -3.35 -11.13
C LEU A 88 -7.27 -3.14 -11.16
N TRP A 89 -6.76 -2.44 -10.15
CA TRP A 89 -5.34 -2.26 -9.91
C TRP A 89 -4.87 -3.13 -8.75
N LYS A 90 -3.58 -3.45 -8.77
CA LYS A 90 -2.89 -4.14 -7.68
C LYS A 90 -2.98 -3.37 -6.35
N ASP A 91 -3.08 -2.04 -6.38
CA ASP A 91 -3.33 -1.20 -5.19
C ASP A 91 -4.65 -1.56 -4.51
N SER A 92 -5.70 -1.80 -5.30
CA SER A 92 -7.01 -2.22 -4.82
C SER A 92 -6.93 -3.59 -4.15
N LEU A 93 -6.15 -4.52 -4.72
CA LEU A 93 -5.93 -5.84 -4.13
C LEU A 93 -5.15 -5.75 -2.80
N VAL A 94 -4.06 -4.97 -2.76
CA VAL A 94 -3.31 -4.74 -1.51
C VAL A 94 -4.25 -4.25 -0.42
N PHE A 95 -5.04 -3.21 -0.73
CA PHE A 95 -5.96 -2.60 0.21
C PHE A 95 -7.04 -3.59 0.68
N ALA A 96 -7.67 -4.29 -0.27
CA ALA A 96 -8.71 -5.27 0.00
C ALA A 96 -8.20 -6.45 0.84
N CYS A 97 -6.93 -6.83 0.73
CA CYS A 97 -6.34 -7.85 1.61
C CYS A 97 -5.94 -7.29 2.99
N PHE A 98 -5.27 -6.14 3.03
CA PHE A 98 -4.68 -5.61 4.26
C PHE A 98 -5.74 -5.11 5.25
N LEU A 99 -6.85 -4.57 4.76
CA LEU A 99 -7.91 -4.04 5.60
C LEU A 99 -8.58 -5.12 6.48
N PRO A 100 -9.17 -6.20 5.93
CA PRO A 100 -9.69 -7.28 6.75
C PRO A 100 -8.58 -7.96 7.57
N ALA A 101 -7.36 -8.11 7.04
CA ALA A 101 -6.26 -8.70 7.81
C ALA A 101 -5.94 -7.92 9.08
N ALA A 102 -5.86 -6.59 9.00
CA ALA A 102 -5.61 -5.74 10.15
C ALA A 102 -6.75 -5.82 11.18
N ALA A 103 -8.01 -5.87 10.73
CA ALA A 103 -9.17 -6.04 11.61
C ALA A 103 -9.14 -7.40 12.34
N LEU A 104 -8.80 -8.47 11.61
CA LEU A 104 -8.68 -9.83 12.14
C LEU A 104 -7.54 -9.93 13.16
N LEU A 105 -6.37 -9.34 12.89
CA LEU A 105 -5.23 -9.31 13.80
C LEU A 105 -5.56 -8.54 15.08
N ALA A 106 -6.10 -7.33 14.96
CA ALA A 106 -6.56 -6.54 16.10
C ALA A 106 -7.61 -7.28 16.94
N THR A 107 -8.54 -7.99 16.30
CA THR A 107 -9.56 -8.80 16.99
C THR A 107 -8.96 -10.02 17.68
N SER A 108 -8.00 -10.71 17.03
CA SER A 108 -7.34 -11.89 17.58
C SER A 108 -6.55 -11.61 18.86
N ALA A 109 -6.02 -10.40 18.99
CA ALA A 109 -5.29 -9.95 20.18
C ALA A 109 -6.14 -9.93 21.46
N SER A 110 -7.46 -9.82 21.32
CA SER A 110 -8.41 -9.83 22.43
C SER A 110 -9.13 -11.16 22.60
N ARG A 111 -8.83 -12.19 21.79
CA ARG A 111 -9.47 -13.51 21.85
C ARG A 111 -8.54 -14.57 22.46
N ARG A 112 -9.16 -15.54 23.12
CA ARG A 112 -8.53 -16.79 23.55
C ARG A 112 -9.28 -17.97 22.92
N GLY A 113 -8.68 -19.16 22.92
CA GLY A 113 -9.30 -20.37 22.37
C GLY A 113 -9.04 -20.63 20.88
N PRO A 114 -9.74 -21.61 20.29
CA PRO A 114 -9.40 -22.19 18.99
C PRO A 114 -9.59 -21.24 17.80
N TRP A 115 -10.41 -20.20 17.95
CA TRP A 115 -10.61 -19.20 16.90
C TRP A 115 -9.44 -18.25 16.72
N ARG A 116 -8.61 -18.03 17.76
CA ARG A 116 -7.45 -17.13 17.65
C ARG A 116 -6.48 -17.53 16.52
N PRO A 117 -5.97 -18.79 16.46
CA PRO A 117 -5.07 -19.19 15.39
C PRO A 117 -5.73 -19.12 14.00
N VAL A 118 -7.04 -19.39 13.89
CA VAL A 118 -7.77 -19.28 12.62
C VAL A 118 -7.78 -17.84 12.11
N LEU A 119 -8.09 -16.87 12.98
CA LEU A 119 -8.08 -15.45 12.63
C LEU A 119 -6.67 -14.98 12.24
N MET A 120 -5.65 -15.40 12.99
CA MET A 120 -4.26 -15.07 12.70
C MET A 120 -3.80 -15.66 11.37
N ALA A 121 -4.03 -16.96 11.13
CA ALA A 121 -3.65 -17.62 9.89
C ALA A 121 -4.32 -16.97 8.68
N THR A 122 -5.63 -16.71 8.76
CA THR A 122 -6.39 -16.02 7.71
C THR A 122 -5.80 -14.64 7.42
N ALA A 123 -5.51 -13.85 8.47
CA ALA A 123 -4.92 -12.53 8.31
C ALA A 123 -3.51 -12.58 7.71
N LEU A 124 -2.67 -13.53 8.12
CA LEU A 124 -1.32 -13.70 7.60
C LEU A 124 -1.33 -14.10 6.12
N VAL A 125 -2.25 -14.96 5.69
CA VAL A 125 -2.44 -15.30 4.27
C VAL A 125 -2.86 -14.07 3.47
N LEU A 126 -3.80 -13.27 3.99
CA LEU A 126 -4.21 -12.02 3.33
C LEU A 126 -3.05 -11.01 3.25
N LEU A 127 -2.28 -10.83 4.32
CA LEU A 127 -1.10 -9.96 4.30
C LEU A 127 -0.04 -10.47 3.31
N LEU A 128 0.14 -11.78 3.19
CA LEU A 128 1.04 -12.37 2.21
C LEU A 128 0.57 -12.06 0.77
N ILE A 129 -0.71 -12.29 0.46
CA ILE A 129 -1.27 -12.00 -0.87
C ILE A 129 -1.11 -10.51 -1.22
N GLY A 130 -1.47 -9.61 -0.30
CA GLY A 130 -1.30 -8.17 -0.52
C GLY A 130 0.17 -7.78 -0.67
N SER A 131 1.07 -8.38 0.12
CA SER A 131 2.51 -8.12 0.03
C SER A 131 3.13 -8.62 -1.28
N LEU A 132 2.63 -9.74 -1.80
CA LEU A 132 3.03 -10.26 -3.10
C LEU A 132 2.49 -9.39 -4.25
N ALA A 133 1.37 -8.67 -4.06
CA ALA A 133 0.82 -7.82 -5.11
C ALA A 133 1.65 -6.55 -5.35
N ARG A 134 2.41 -6.09 -4.35
CA ARG A 134 3.32 -4.95 -4.45
C ARG A 134 4.52 -5.02 -3.51
N HIS A 135 5.71 -4.78 -4.05
CA HIS A 135 6.96 -4.78 -3.28
C HIS A 135 6.96 -3.82 -2.09
N ASN A 136 6.39 -2.61 -2.19
CA ASN A 136 6.34 -1.68 -1.05
C ASN A 136 5.36 -2.11 0.07
N ALA A 137 4.46 -3.06 -0.21
CA ALA A 137 3.50 -3.55 0.78
C ALA A 137 4.13 -4.43 1.87
N MET A 138 5.28 -5.07 1.60
CA MET A 138 5.93 -5.96 2.57
C MET A 138 6.34 -5.24 3.86
N LEU A 139 6.78 -3.98 3.79
CA LEU A 139 7.16 -3.20 4.97
C LEU A 139 5.92 -2.80 5.79
N ALA A 140 4.82 -2.50 5.10
CA ALA A 140 3.58 -2.10 5.72
C ALA A 140 2.87 -3.26 6.45
N ALA A 141 3.11 -4.51 6.07
CA ALA A 141 2.54 -5.66 6.75
C ALA A 141 3.11 -5.87 8.17
N ALA A 142 4.37 -5.49 8.44
CA ALA A 142 5.02 -5.76 9.72
C ALA A 142 4.34 -5.09 10.94
N PRO A 143 3.98 -3.79 10.91
CA PRO A 143 3.21 -3.19 11.99
C PRO A 143 1.81 -3.80 12.18
N LEU A 144 1.21 -4.34 11.11
CA LEU A 144 -0.09 -4.99 11.19
C LEU A 144 -0.01 -6.35 11.88
N ILE A 145 1.03 -7.14 11.59
CA ILE A 145 1.30 -8.40 12.31
C ILE A 145 1.45 -8.14 13.80
N MET A 146 2.11 -7.04 14.16
CA MET A 146 2.27 -6.60 15.54
C MET A 146 0.92 -6.40 16.26
N LEU A 147 -0.18 -6.07 15.57
CA LEU A 147 -1.52 -5.97 16.17
C LEU A 147 -1.95 -7.29 16.84
N GLY A 148 -1.66 -8.44 16.22
CA GLY A 148 -2.09 -9.76 16.71
C GLY A 148 -1.15 -10.41 17.74
N VAL A 149 0.11 -9.95 17.79
CA VAL A 149 1.15 -10.50 18.68
C VAL A 149 1.61 -9.51 19.76
N TRP A 150 0.99 -8.32 19.83
CA TRP A 150 1.33 -7.36 20.87
C TRP A 150 0.98 -7.90 22.25
N HIS A 151 1.98 -7.91 23.11
CA HIS A 151 1.82 -8.18 24.53
C HIS A 151 2.24 -6.94 25.31
N PRO A 152 1.35 -6.35 26.14
CA PRO A 152 1.72 -5.19 26.94
C PRO A 152 2.91 -5.58 27.84
N PRO A 153 3.96 -4.75 27.90
CA PRO A 153 5.11 -5.04 28.75
C PRO A 153 4.69 -5.12 30.22
N SER A 154 5.45 -5.87 31.04
CA SER A 154 5.22 -5.88 32.50
C SER A 154 5.40 -4.47 33.07
N ARG A 155 4.49 -4.05 33.95
CA ARG A 155 4.55 -2.74 34.65
C ARG A 155 5.84 -2.53 35.46
N GLN A 156 6.54 -3.61 35.80
CA GLN A 156 7.80 -3.57 36.55
C GLN A 156 9.03 -3.27 35.68
N THR A 157 8.88 -3.23 34.35
CA THR A 157 10.00 -2.96 33.44
C THR A 157 10.17 -1.47 33.18
N THR A 158 11.41 -0.98 33.10
CA THR A 158 11.68 0.43 32.81
C THR A 158 11.23 0.80 31.40
N ARG A 159 10.78 2.04 31.19
CA ARG A 159 10.29 2.54 29.88
C ARG A 159 11.29 2.31 28.75
N VAL A 160 12.59 2.45 29.03
CA VAL A 160 13.67 2.20 28.07
C VAL A 160 13.69 0.73 27.62
N LYS A 161 13.61 -0.24 28.55
CA LYS A 161 13.59 -1.67 28.22
C LYS A 161 12.33 -2.06 27.45
N GLN A 162 11.20 -1.43 27.75
CA GLN A 162 9.93 -1.64 27.04
C GLN A 162 10.03 -1.19 25.59
N VAL A 163 10.45 0.06 25.36
CA VAL A 163 10.64 0.62 24.01
C VAL A 163 11.67 -0.20 23.23
N GLY A 164 12.77 -0.61 23.86
CA GLY A 164 13.77 -1.48 23.25
C GLY A 164 13.20 -2.82 22.81
N THR A 165 12.39 -3.47 23.66
CA THR A 165 11.76 -4.77 23.35
C THR A 165 10.75 -4.65 22.21
N ILE A 166 9.91 -3.62 22.23
CA ILE A 166 8.92 -3.36 21.16
C ILE A 166 9.63 -3.10 19.83
N SER A 167 10.67 -2.26 19.85
CA SER A 167 11.45 -1.91 18.66
C SER A 167 12.15 -3.14 18.10
N TRP A 168 12.76 -3.96 18.95
CA TRP A 168 13.45 -5.19 18.52
C TRP A 168 12.49 -6.22 17.92
N ARG A 169 11.32 -6.42 18.54
CA ARG A 169 10.26 -7.28 17.97
C ARG A 169 9.79 -6.78 16.61
N LEU A 170 9.58 -5.48 16.47
CA LEU A 170 9.19 -4.86 15.20
C LEU A 170 10.27 -5.06 14.12
N VAL A 171 11.56 -4.92 14.48
CA VAL A 171 12.69 -5.21 13.57
C VAL A 171 12.67 -6.68 13.14
N ILE A 172 12.55 -7.62 14.08
CA ILE A 172 12.47 -9.06 13.77
C ILE A 172 11.28 -9.36 12.85
N ILE A 173 10.09 -8.85 13.17
CA ILE A 173 8.89 -9.06 12.35
C ILE A 173 9.08 -8.44 10.98
N THR A 174 9.70 -7.27 10.87
CA THR A 174 9.98 -6.62 9.57
C THR A 174 10.92 -7.48 8.75
N LEU A 175 12.04 -7.92 9.31
CA LEU A 175 13.00 -8.80 8.62
C LEU A 175 12.35 -10.12 8.20
N ALA A 176 11.57 -10.75 9.09
CA ALA A 176 10.83 -11.97 8.79
C ALA A 176 9.80 -11.76 7.67
N THR A 177 9.04 -10.65 7.72
CA THR A 177 8.04 -10.32 6.70
C THR A 177 8.70 -10.11 5.33
N VAL A 178 9.80 -9.34 5.27
CA VAL A 178 10.57 -9.15 4.04
C VAL A 178 11.10 -10.49 3.54
N ALA A 179 11.78 -11.26 4.38
CA ALA A 179 12.34 -12.56 3.99
C ALA A 179 11.27 -13.54 3.48
N THR A 180 10.15 -13.68 4.21
CA THR A 180 9.04 -14.57 3.82
C THR A 180 8.38 -14.13 2.53
N THR A 181 8.08 -12.83 2.37
CA THR A 181 7.42 -12.32 1.16
C THR A 181 8.34 -12.37 -0.06
N SER A 182 9.63 -12.04 0.09
CA SER A 182 10.63 -12.18 -0.96
C SER A 182 10.84 -13.64 -1.35
N CYS A 183 10.93 -14.56 -0.39
CA CYS A 183 11.05 -15.99 -0.66
C CYS A 183 9.79 -16.53 -1.36
N ALA A 184 8.60 -16.20 -0.87
CA ALA A 184 7.35 -16.61 -1.49
C ALA A 184 7.20 -16.04 -2.91
N GLY A 185 7.57 -14.78 -3.13
CA GLY A 185 7.56 -14.16 -4.45
C GLY A 185 8.55 -14.81 -5.40
N TRP A 186 9.76 -15.10 -4.93
CA TRP A 186 10.78 -15.81 -5.70
C TRP A 186 10.31 -17.23 -6.07
N LEU A 187 9.77 -18.00 -5.12
CA LEU A 187 9.21 -19.34 -5.37
C LEU A 187 8.07 -19.27 -6.38
N LEU A 188 7.12 -18.35 -6.19
CA LEU A 188 5.98 -18.16 -7.07
C LEU A 188 6.43 -17.82 -8.49
N ASN A 189 7.31 -16.83 -8.64
CA ASN A 189 7.78 -16.37 -9.94
C ASN A 189 8.63 -17.44 -10.64
N ARG A 190 9.59 -18.04 -9.94
CA ARG A 190 10.61 -18.90 -10.55
C ARG A 190 10.16 -20.35 -10.72
N HIS A 191 9.43 -20.90 -9.75
CA HIS A 191 9.17 -22.34 -9.68
C HIS A 191 7.72 -22.72 -9.97
N ILE A 192 6.77 -21.80 -9.75
CA ILE A 192 5.35 -22.07 -9.99
C ILE A 192 4.89 -21.49 -11.33
N LEU A 193 5.23 -20.22 -11.60
CA LEU A 193 4.70 -19.49 -12.75
C LEU A 193 5.69 -19.31 -13.90
N ASN A 194 6.99 -19.61 -13.69
CA ASN A 194 8.06 -19.37 -14.65
C ASN A 194 8.00 -17.96 -15.28
N ALA A 195 7.76 -16.95 -14.45
CA ALA A 195 7.58 -15.57 -14.87
C ALA A 195 8.86 -15.07 -15.58
N GLN A 196 8.70 -14.54 -16.79
CA GLN A 196 9.81 -14.02 -17.57
C GLN A 196 10.33 -12.70 -16.99
N PRO A 197 11.66 -12.49 -16.97
CA PRO A 197 12.25 -11.23 -16.55
C PRO A 197 11.97 -10.14 -17.59
N SER A 198 11.21 -9.13 -17.19
CA SER A 198 10.85 -7.96 -18.00
C SER A 198 11.89 -6.85 -17.93
N GLY A 199 12.79 -6.89 -16.93
CA GLY A 199 13.73 -5.82 -16.67
C GLY A 199 13.08 -4.57 -16.06
N VAL A 200 11.93 -4.70 -15.40
CA VAL A 200 11.18 -3.56 -14.82
C VAL A 200 12.03 -2.65 -13.92
N VAL A 201 13.05 -3.18 -13.25
CA VAL A 201 13.99 -2.38 -12.43
C VAL A 201 14.75 -1.33 -13.25
N ASN A 202 14.95 -1.56 -14.55
CA ASN A 202 15.61 -0.61 -15.44
C ASN A 202 14.79 0.67 -15.62
N SER A 203 13.49 0.66 -15.35
CA SER A 203 12.66 1.89 -15.34
C SER A 203 13.17 2.90 -14.30
N LEU A 204 13.50 2.43 -13.09
CA LEU A 204 14.07 3.24 -12.02
C LEU A 204 15.44 3.79 -12.40
N MET A 205 16.28 2.92 -12.95
CA MET A 205 17.65 3.28 -13.33
C MET A 205 17.67 4.29 -14.48
N ALA A 206 16.86 4.08 -15.52
CA ALA A 206 16.73 5.02 -16.63
C ALA A 206 16.16 6.37 -16.16
N PHE A 207 15.15 6.34 -15.28
CA PHE A 207 14.58 7.55 -14.69
C PHE A 207 15.62 8.38 -13.94
N ASP A 208 16.46 7.72 -13.14
CA ASP A 208 17.53 8.37 -12.39
C ASP A 208 18.63 8.92 -13.30
N ILE A 209 19.06 8.14 -14.30
CA ILE A 209 20.08 8.56 -15.26
C ILE A 209 19.61 9.81 -16.01
N VAL A 210 18.37 9.81 -16.52
CA VAL A 210 17.80 10.99 -17.21
C VAL A 210 17.61 12.15 -16.24
N GLY A 211 17.26 11.88 -14.98
CA GLY A 211 17.21 12.87 -13.92
C GLY A 211 18.55 13.54 -13.63
N ILE A 212 19.64 12.78 -13.67
CA ILE A 212 21.01 13.29 -13.57
C ILE A 212 21.34 14.10 -14.82
N ALA A 213 21.08 13.55 -16.01
CA ALA A 213 21.38 14.17 -17.31
C ALA A 213 20.76 15.57 -17.43
N ALA A 214 19.49 15.72 -17.02
CA ALA A 214 18.80 17.01 -17.05
C ALA A 214 19.38 18.10 -16.13
N ARG A 215 20.31 17.73 -15.24
CA ARG A 215 21.00 18.66 -14.33
C ARG A 215 22.46 18.87 -14.69
N THR A 216 23.07 17.91 -15.37
CA THR A 216 24.51 17.92 -15.67
C THR A 216 24.80 18.27 -17.11
N GLY A 217 23.82 18.17 -18.01
CA GLY A 217 24.06 18.30 -19.44
C GLY A 217 24.62 17.03 -20.09
N ASN A 218 24.82 15.96 -19.31
CA ASN A 218 25.54 14.76 -19.74
C ASN A 218 24.61 13.54 -19.80
N ASN A 219 24.42 12.98 -20.99
CA ASN A 219 23.65 11.75 -21.17
C ASN A 219 24.44 10.53 -20.66
N GLY A 220 23.97 9.93 -19.57
CA GLY A 220 24.55 8.72 -18.99
C GLY A 220 23.94 7.39 -19.47
N LEU A 221 23.01 7.43 -20.44
CA LEU A 221 22.38 6.22 -20.96
C LEU A 221 23.33 5.48 -21.92
N PRO A 222 23.40 4.13 -21.85
CA PRO A 222 24.18 3.36 -22.80
C PRO A 222 23.55 3.41 -24.21
N GLY A 223 24.37 3.18 -25.23
CA GLY A 223 23.96 3.18 -26.63
C GLY A 223 24.44 4.40 -27.40
N ALA A 224 24.24 4.39 -28.71
CA ALA A 224 24.54 5.51 -29.58
C ALA A 224 23.29 6.36 -29.78
N TRP A 225 23.39 7.65 -29.45
CA TRP A 225 22.33 8.62 -29.58
C TRP A 225 22.73 9.66 -30.62
N SER A 226 21.79 10.06 -31.48
CA SER A 226 22.00 11.22 -32.35
C SER A 226 22.10 12.50 -31.53
N ALA A 227 22.72 13.54 -32.08
CA ALA A 227 22.84 14.84 -31.41
C ALA A 227 21.46 15.38 -30.97
N ASP A 228 20.43 15.23 -31.81
CA ASP A 228 19.06 15.63 -31.48
C ASP A 228 18.45 14.80 -30.35
N GLU A 229 18.71 13.49 -30.33
CA GLU A 229 18.24 12.61 -29.25
C GLU A 229 18.92 12.96 -27.92
N ASP A 230 20.23 13.20 -27.92
CA ASP A 230 20.99 13.63 -26.74
C ASP A 230 20.45 14.95 -26.19
N GLN A 231 20.24 15.93 -27.06
CA GLN A 231 19.64 17.22 -26.68
C GLN A 231 18.26 17.02 -26.06
N ARG A 232 17.40 16.16 -26.64
CA ARG A 232 16.09 15.85 -26.05
C ARG A 232 16.20 15.14 -24.71
N ILE A 233 17.10 14.17 -24.56
CA ILE A 233 17.30 13.42 -23.30
C ILE A 233 17.67 14.39 -22.16
N VAL A 234 18.58 15.31 -22.44
CA VAL A 234 19.09 16.28 -21.47
C VAL A 234 18.08 17.40 -21.19
N HIS A 235 17.38 17.92 -22.20
CA HIS A 235 16.59 19.15 -22.02
C HIS A 235 15.07 18.95 -21.98
N THR A 236 14.55 17.86 -22.55
CA THR A 236 13.11 17.71 -22.81
C THR A 236 12.50 16.48 -22.14
N CYS A 237 13.26 15.38 -22.04
CA CYS A 237 12.69 14.09 -21.65
C CYS A 237 12.46 13.92 -20.15
N TYR A 238 13.14 14.70 -19.31
CA TYR A 238 13.01 14.59 -17.86
C TYR A 238 11.73 15.25 -17.34
N GLU A 239 10.88 14.44 -16.70
CA GLU A 239 9.77 14.92 -15.89
C GLU A 239 9.93 14.40 -14.45
N PRO A 240 10.01 15.26 -13.40
CA PRO A 240 10.20 14.78 -12.03
C PRO A 240 9.01 13.97 -11.50
N ARG A 241 7.82 14.13 -12.10
CA ARG A 241 6.58 13.49 -11.68
C ARG A 241 6.59 11.99 -11.97
N ALA A 242 7.08 11.59 -13.14
CA ALA A 242 7.03 10.21 -13.56
C ALA A 242 8.01 9.90 -14.68
N TRP A 243 8.46 8.64 -14.73
CA TRP A 243 9.28 8.13 -15.83
C TRP A 243 8.47 7.86 -17.11
N ASP A 244 7.14 7.93 -17.04
CA ASP A 244 6.20 7.62 -18.13
C ASP A 244 6.53 8.30 -19.46
N ASN A 245 7.10 9.51 -19.42
CA ASN A 245 7.53 10.20 -20.64
C ASN A 245 8.58 9.41 -21.44
N LEU A 246 9.44 8.65 -20.75
CA LEU A 246 10.48 7.78 -21.34
C LEU A 246 9.92 6.45 -21.87
N ALA A 247 8.79 6.00 -21.35
CA ALA A 247 8.21 4.70 -21.67
C ALA A 247 7.12 4.80 -22.74
N TRP A 248 6.19 5.74 -22.55
CA TRP A 248 4.95 5.84 -23.32
C TRP A 248 4.68 7.27 -23.84
N GLY A 249 5.47 8.26 -23.41
CA GLY A 249 5.31 9.65 -23.83
C GLY A 249 6.13 10.03 -25.05
N GLN A 250 6.43 11.33 -25.17
CA GLN A 250 7.15 11.89 -26.32
C GLN A 250 8.60 11.39 -26.40
N CYS A 251 9.15 10.90 -25.29
CA CYS A 251 10.48 10.33 -25.21
C CYS A 251 10.51 8.79 -25.18
N ALA A 252 9.43 8.13 -25.63
CA ALA A 252 9.36 6.67 -25.74
C ALA A 252 10.48 6.06 -26.61
N PHE A 253 11.15 6.86 -27.46
CA PHE A 253 12.31 6.42 -28.23
C PHE A 253 13.46 5.93 -27.34
N VAL A 254 13.58 6.45 -26.11
CA VAL A 254 14.65 6.06 -25.17
C VAL A 254 14.53 4.59 -24.80
N VAL A 255 13.37 4.17 -24.27
CA VAL A 255 13.15 2.76 -23.90
C VAL A 255 13.18 1.86 -25.14
N LYS A 256 12.59 2.30 -26.26
CA LYS A 256 12.62 1.52 -27.51
C LYS A 256 14.06 1.24 -27.98
N ARG A 257 14.93 2.24 -27.94
CA ARG A 257 16.36 2.09 -28.30
C ARG A 257 17.08 1.16 -27.34
N LEU A 258 16.94 1.37 -26.03
CA LEU A 258 17.56 0.52 -25.01
C LEU A 258 17.14 -0.96 -25.15
N VAL A 259 15.88 -1.21 -25.54
CA VAL A 259 15.39 -2.57 -25.81
C VAL A 259 15.96 -3.12 -27.12
N ALA A 260 15.92 -2.34 -28.19
CA ALA A 260 16.39 -2.76 -29.53
C ALA A 260 17.88 -3.08 -29.52
N ASP A 261 18.69 -2.29 -28.82
CA ASP A 261 20.14 -2.44 -28.74
C ASP A 261 20.57 -3.47 -27.67
N GLY A 262 19.62 -4.10 -26.98
CA GLY A 262 19.89 -5.16 -25.98
C GLY A 262 20.25 -4.66 -24.57
N HIS A 263 20.54 -3.37 -24.38
CA HIS A 263 20.90 -2.78 -23.09
C HIS A 263 19.83 -2.98 -21.99
N TRP A 264 18.55 -3.03 -22.36
CA TRP A 264 17.48 -3.32 -21.40
C TRP A 264 17.56 -4.75 -20.87
N ARG A 265 17.95 -5.72 -21.72
CA ARG A 265 18.12 -7.12 -21.32
C ARG A 265 19.40 -7.32 -20.50
N GLU A 266 20.47 -6.61 -20.85
CA GLU A 266 21.74 -6.61 -20.12
C GLU A 266 21.61 -5.98 -18.72
N GLY A 267 20.75 -4.96 -18.61
CA GLY A 267 20.46 -4.24 -17.38
C GLY A 267 21.25 -2.94 -17.25
N LEU A 268 20.64 -1.95 -16.60
CA LEU A 268 21.20 -0.60 -16.47
C LEU A 268 21.99 -0.37 -15.18
N THR A 269 22.27 -1.41 -14.39
CA THR A 269 22.92 -1.26 -13.07
C THR A 269 24.27 -0.57 -13.15
N ARG A 270 25.14 -0.98 -14.10
CA ARG A 270 26.48 -0.39 -14.28
C ARG A 270 26.42 1.08 -14.70
N PRO A 271 25.71 1.47 -15.79
CA PRO A 271 25.63 2.88 -16.18
C PRO A 271 24.94 3.73 -15.10
N TRP A 272 23.94 3.18 -14.40
CA TRP A 272 23.29 3.87 -13.29
C TRP A 272 24.25 4.17 -12.13
N LEU A 273 25.00 3.15 -11.66
CA LEU A 273 25.99 3.35 -10.60
C LEU A 273 27.08 4.35 -11.03
N ALA A 274 27.55 4.28 -12.28
CA ALA A 274 28.52 5.23 -12.81
C ALA A 274 28.00 6.67 -12.82
N ALA A 275 26.76 6.88 -13.28
CA ALA A 275 26.12 8.20 -13.28
C ALA A 275 25.92 8.75 -11.86
N VAL A 276 25.47 7.91 -10.92
CA VAL A 276 25.28 8.30 -9.51
C VAL A 276 26.62 8.63 -8.84
N ALA A 277 27.66 7.82 -9.08
CA ALA A 277 28.99 8.05 -8.52
C ALA A 277 29.66 9.31 -9.08
N ALA A 278 29.50 9.58 -10.38
CA ALA A 278 30.02 10.79 -11.02
C ALA A 278 29.28 12.06 -10.59
N HIS A 279 27.97 11.96 -10.29
CA HIS A 279 27.11 13.11 -10.04
C HIS A 279 26.15 12.94 -8.83
N PRO A 280 26.68 12.71 -7.61
CA PRO A 280 25.84 12.38 -6.44
C PRO A 280 24.86 13.48 -6.06
N PHE A 281 25.27 14.75 -6.17
CA PHE A 281 24.38 15.88 -5.88
C PHE A 281 23.28 16.07 -6.93
N ALA A 282 23.54 15.75 -8.20
CA ALA A 282 22.52 15.78 -9.25
C ALA A 282 21.47 14.68 -9.00
N TYR A 283 21.93 13.49 -8.61
CA TYR A 283 21.06 12.39 -8.20
C TYR A 283 20.18 12.77 -7.00
N LEU A 284 20.76 13.32 -5.93
CA LEU A 284 19.98 13.76 -4.75
C LEU A 284 18.98 14.86 -5.10
N ARG A 285 19.34 15.83 -5.94
CA ARG A 285 18.41 16.85 -6.43
C ARG A 285 17.28 16.26 -7.28
N HIS A 286 17.56 15.25 -8.09
CA HIS A 286 16.55 14.48 -8.81
C HIS A 286 15.57 13.83 -7.84
N ARG A 287 16.06 13.08 -6.84
CA ARG A 287 15.22 12.40 -5.84
C ARG A 287 14.39 13.37 -4.99
N LEU A 288 14.96 14.51 -4.61
CA LEU A 288 14.23 15.56 -3.92
C LEU A 288 13.13 16.18 -4.81
N SER A 289 13.44 16.38 -6.10
CA SER A 289 12.45 16.90 -7.05
C SER A 289 11.29 15.93 -7.25
N HIS A 290 11.57 14.63 -7.35
CA HIS A 290 10.54 13.59 -7.38
C HIS A 290 9.73 13.54 -6.08
N THR A 291 10.40 13.56 -4.93
CA THR A 291 9.73 13.56 -3.61
C THR A 291 8.80 14.76 -3.46
N ARG A 292 9.18 15.94 -3.96
CA ARG A 292 8.32 17.13 -3.94
C ARG A 292 7.03 16.91 -4.74
N GLN A 293 7.07 16.15 -5.84
CA GLN A 293 5.88 15.82 -6.63
C GLN A 293 4.85 14.99 -5.84
N LEU A 294 5.27 14.28 -4.79
CA LEU A 294 4.33 13.58 -3.89
C LEU A 294 3.42 14.55 -3.12
N LEU A 295 3.87 15.78 -2.93
CA LEU A 295 3.11 16.82 -2.26
C LEU A 295 2.20 17.58 -3.23
N GLU A 296 2.31 17.39 -4.55
CA GLU A 296 1.42 18.04 -5.51
C GLU A 296 0.04 17.39 -5.54
N PRO A 297 -1.04 18.13 -5.90
CA PRO A 297 -2.37 17.56 -6.02
C PRO A 297 -2.37 16.40 -7.02
N LEU A 298 -2.90 15.25 -6.59
CA LEU A 298 -3.05 14.10 -7.46
C LEU A 298 -4.49 14.05 -7.94
N ILE A 299 -4.65 13.91 -9.25
CA ILE A 299 -5.97 13.76 -9.85
C ILE A 299 -6.39 12.29 -9.62
N ALA A 300 -7.38 12.07 -8.75
CA ALA A 300 -7.92 10.74 -8.46
C ALA A 300 -9.00 10.30 -9.48
N VAL A 301 -9.06 10.94 -10.65
CA VAL A 301 -10.12 10.70 -11.63
C VAL A 301 -9.96 9.29 -12.23
N PRO A 302 -11.05 8.49 -12.26
CA PRO A 302 -11.03 7.21 -12.93
C PRO A 302 -10.52 7.35 -14.37
N PRO A 303 -9.52 6.55 -14.76
CA PRO A 303 -8.93 6.57 -16.08
C PRO A 303 -9.95 6.08 -17.11
N ILE A 304 -9.66 6.36 -18.38
CA ILE A 304 -10.46 5.88 -19.50
C ILE A 304 -10.51 4.34 -19.44
N PRO A 305 -11.70 3.72 -19.51
CA PRO A 305 -11.84 2.27 -19.51
C PRO A 305 -11.07 1.65 -20.67
N ALA A 306 -10.25 0.63 -20.39
CA ALA A 306 -9.57 -0.14 -21.43
C ALA A 306 -10.57 -0.92 -22.29
N ALA A 307 -10.22 -1.19 -23.55
CA ALA A 307 -11.05 -1.92 -24.50
C ALA A 307 -11.64 -3.25 -23.96
N PRO A 308 -10.89 -4.08 -23.19
CA PRO A 308 -11.46 -5.28 -22.57
C PRO A 308 -12.62 -5.00 -21.60
N SER A 309 -12.62 -3.85 -20.90
CA SER A 309 -13.76 -3.50 -20.04
C SER A 309 -15.03 -3.29 -20.86
N VAL A 310 -14.94 -2.54 -21.96
CA VAL A 310 -16.08 -2.26 -22.84
C VAL A 310 -16.56 -3.54 -23.52
N ALA A 311 -15.63 -4.38 -23.99
CA ALA A 311 -15.95 -5.68 -24.60
C ALA A 311 -16.69 -6.63 -23.64
N HIS A 312 -16.44 -6.51 -22.33
CA HIS A 312 -17.14 -7.25 -21.28
C HIS A 312 -18.33 -6.49 -20.69
N GLY A 313 -18.91 -5.54 -21.44
CA GLY A 313 -20.18 -4.89 -21.09
C GLY A 313 -20.07 -3.72 -20.12
N PHE A 314 -18.87 -3.20 -19.84
CA PHE A 314 -18.75 -1.97 -19.05
C PHE A 314 -19.42 -0.81 -19.78
N THR A 315 -20.39 -0.19 -19.11
CA THR A 315 -20.99 1.08 -19.50
C THR A 315 -20.87 2.06 -18.34
N ALA A 316 -20.60 3.33 -18.63
CA ALA A 316 -20.56 4.40 -17.63
C ALA A 316 -22.00 4.76 -17.22
N ASN A 317 -22.63 3.89 -16.42
CA ASN A 317 -23.98 4.09 -15.90
C ASN A 317 -24.05 5.28 -14.91
N GLU A 318 -25.26 5.62 -14.46
CA GLU A 318 -25.47 6.76 -13.56
C GLU A 318 -24.73 6.65 -12.24
N GLY A 319 -24.67 5.46 -11.64
CA GLY A 319 -23.91 5.23 -10.40
C GLY A 319 -22.42 5.49 -10.58
N PHE A 320 -21.82 4.95 -11.65
CA PHE A 320 -20.42 5.21 -11.99
C PHE A 320 -20.16 6.69 -12.25
N ARG A 321 -21.04 7.36 -13.03
CA ARG A 321 -20.93 8.80 -13.31
C ARG A 321 -21.07 9.65 -12.05
N GLY A 322 -21.94 9.25 -11.12
CA GLY A 322 -22.11 9.89 -9.82
C GLY A 322 -20.83 9.80 -8.97
N VAL A 323 -20.25 8.60 -8.84
CA VAL A 323 -18.96 8.42 -8.13
C VAL A 323 -17.84 9.20 -8.83
N GLN A 324 -17.76 9.13 -10.15
CA GLN A 324 -16.77 9.87 -10.93
C GLN A 324 -16.92 11.38 -10.73
N GLY A 325 -18.15 11.90 -10.74
CA GLY A 325 -18.48 13.30 -10.48
C GLY A 325 -18.08 13.73 -9.07
N MET A 326 -18.39 12.91 -8.05
CA MET A 326 -18.00 13.16 -6.67
C MET A 326 -16.48 13.23 -6.50
N VAL A 327 -15.73 12.28 -7.08
CA VAL A 327 -14.27 12.26 -7.01
C VAL A 327 -13.65 13.45 -7.75
N ARG A 328 -14.19 13.81 -8.91
CA ARG A 328 -13.78 15.02 -9.66
C ARG A 328 -14.02 16.29 -8.87
N ALA A 329 -15.22 16.46 -8.31
CA ALA A 329 -15.59 17.62 -7.52
C ALA A 329 -14.69 17.75 -6.27
N ALA A 330 -14.47 16.64 -5.55
CA ALA A 330 -13.59 16.63 -4.38
C ALA A 330 -12.14 16.95 -4.73
N SER A 331 -11.63 16.43 -5.85
CA SER A 331 -10.26 16.69 -6.32
C SER A 331 -10.05 18.14 -6.73
N GLY A 332 -11.10 18.82 -7.23
CA GLY A 332 -11.04 20.23 -7.64
C GLY A 332 -11.43 21.24 -6.55
N ALA A 333 -12.00 20.78 -5.43
CA ALA A 333 -12.45 21.65 -4.35
C ALA A 333 -11.27 22.14 -3.49
N PRO A 334 -11.23 23.43 -3.08
CA PRO A 334 -10.24 23.93 -2.14
C PRO A 334 -10.24 23.13 -0.84
N VAL A 335 -9.06 22.88 -0.25
CA VAL A 335 -8.84 22.11 0.98
C VAL A 335 -9.14 20.61 0.84
N ILE A 336 -10.28 20.22 0.26
CA ILE A 336 -10.62 18.80 0.02
C ILE A 336 -9.68 18.18 -1.02
N GLY A 337 -9.33 18.93 -2.07
CA GLY A 337 -8.37 18.50 -3.08
C GLY A 337 -6.97 18.27 -2.51
N ASP A 338 -6.60 18.97 -1.43
CA ASP A 338 -5.32 18.75 -0.74
C ASP A 338 -5.26 17.37 -0.08
N LEU A 339 -6.40 16.79 0.28
CA LEU A 339 -6.48 15.40 0.77
C LEU A 339 -6.15 14.38 -0.33
N MET A 340 -6.04 14.78 -1.60
CA MET A 340 -5.55 13.91 -2.68
C MET A 340 -4.02 13.90 -2.79
N ARG A 341 -3.29 14.70 -2.01
CA ARG A 341 -1.81 14.73 -2.04
C ARG A 341 -1.27 13.49 -1.32
N GLY A 342 -0.64 12.57 -2.06
CA GLY A 342 -0.13 11.34 -1.47
C GLY A 342 0.87 11.57 -0.31
N GLY A 343 1.76 12.54 -0.48
CA GLY A 343 2.77 12.92 0.52
C GLY A 343 2.18 13.55 1.79
N LEU A 344 1.01 14.21 1.71
CA LEU A 344 0.31 14.72 2.89
C LEU A 344 0.00 13.58 3.87
N TRP A 345 -0.46 12.43 3.37
CA TRP A 345 -0.85 11.31 4.21
C TRP A 345 0.33 10.59 4.88
N ILE A 346 1.53 10.69 4.31
CA ILE A 346 2.75 10.25 4.99
C ILE A 346 3.01 11.14 6.22
N ILE A 347 2.89 12.46 6.06
CA ILE A 347 3.08 13.44 7.15
C ILE A 347 2.00 13.24 8.23
N VAL A 348 0.73 13.20 7.83
CA VAL A 348 -0.40 12.97 8.75
C VAL A 348 -0.23 11.62 9.46
N GLY A 349 0.19 10.57 8.75
CA GLY A 349 0.47 9.27 9.34
C GLY A 349 1.55 9.32 10.42
N ALA A 350 2.65 10.04 10.17
CA ALA A 350 3.70 10.22 11.16
C ALA A 350 3.20 10.99 12.41
N VAL A 351 2.38 12.04 12.20
CA VAL A 351 1.77 12.82 13.28
C VAL A 351 0.79 11.99 14.10
N VAL A 352 -0.12 11.25 13.45
CA VAL A 352 -1.08 10.34 14.11
C VAL A 352 -0.34 9.27 14.90
N CYS A 353 0.71 8.67 14.32
CA CYS A 353 1.54 7.68 15.01
C CYS A 353 2.20 8.28 16.25
N ALA A 354 2.81 9.46 16.15
CA ALA A 354 3.45 10.13 17.27
C ALA A 354 2.44 10.51 18.37
N ALA A 355 1.28 11.05 18.00
CA ALA A 355 0.21 11.40 18.92
C ALA A 355 -0.34 10.17 19.65
N ALA A 356 -0.57 9.07 18.92
CA ALA A 356 -1.00 7.80 19.49
C ALA A 356 0.05 7.20 20.45
N CYS A 357 1.34 7.27 20.13
CA CYS A 357 2.41 6.89 21.04
C CYS A 357 2.43 7.74 22.32
N ARG A 358 2.16 9.05 22.22
CA ARG A 358 2.08 9.95 23.38
C ARG A 358 0.90 9.66 24.29
N ARG A 359 -0.20 9.12 23.75
CA ARG A 359 -1.38 8.68 24.52
C ARG A 359 -1.12 7.42 25.36
N GLY A 360 -0.08 6.66 25.00
CA GLY A 360 0.36 5.47 25.72
C GLY A 360 -0.13 4.18 25.07
N LEU A 361 0.82 3.31 24.72
CA LEU A 361 0.59 2.05 23.99
C LEU A 361 -0.05 0.94 24.84
N ASP A 362 -0.30 1.20 26.12
CA ASP A 362 -1.11 0.32 26.99
C ASP A 362 -2.60 0.42 26.66
N ARG A 363 -3.04 1.56 26.11
CA ARG A 363 -4.40 1.74 25.59
C ARG A 363 -4.49 1.06 24.22
N TRP A 364 -5.37 0.06 24.10
CA TRP A 364 -5.46 -0.73 22.87
C TRP A 364 -5.85 0.10 21.64
N THR A 365 -6.72 1.11 21.80
CA THR A 365 -7.13 2.06 20.75
C THR A 365 -5.96 2.91 20.27
N ALA A 366 -5.21 3.54 21.19
CA ALA A 366 -4.03 4.32 20.84
C ALA A 366 -2.95 3.45 20.21
N ARG A 367 -2.68 2.26 20.77
CA ARG A 367 -1.72 1.31 20.18
C ARG A 367 -2.10 0.90 18.77
N ASP A 368 -3.34 0.48 18.56
CA ASP A 368 -3.79 0.02 17.24
C ASP A 368 -3.74 1.18 16.23
N ALA A 369 -4.09 2.41 16.63
CA ALA A 369 -3.93 3.62 15.82
C ALA A 369 -2.45 3.90 15.47
N ALA A 370 -1.53 3.76 16.42
CA ALA A 370 -0.09 3.90 16.16
C ALA A 370 0.42 2.88 15.14
N LEU A 371 0.02 1.61 15.27
CA LEU A 371 0.45 0.53 14.36
C LEU A 371 -0.17 0.67 12.95
N LEU A 372 -1.45 1.06 12.84
CA LEU A 372 -2.11 1.33 11.57
C LEU A 372 -1.48 2.52 10.84
N SER A 373 -1.26 3.64 11.54
CA SER A 373 -0.63 4.82 10.94
C SER A 373 0.83 4.55 10.57
N PHE A 374 1.58 3.82 11.39
CA PHE A 374 2.94 3.40 11.08
C PHE A 374 3.00 2.45 9.88
N SER A 375 2.06 1.51 9.75
CA SER A 375 1.89 0.70 8.54
C SER A 375 1.68 1.56 7.29
N GLY A 376 0.81 2.57 7.39
CA GLY A 376 0.57 3.52 6.30
C GLY A 376 1.83 4.30 5.89
N VAL A 377 2.62 4.78 6.86
CA VAL A 377 3.88 5.48 6.60
C VAL A 377 4.88 4.55 5.91
N LEU A 378 5.08 3.32 6.40
CA LEU A 378 6.01 2.36 5.80
C LEU A 378 5.61 1.92 4.39
N TYR A 379 4.33 2.03 4.03
CA TYR A 379 3.86 1.77 2.67
C TYR A 379 4.24 2.88 1.68
N GLY A 380 4.06 4.14 2.10
CA GLY A 380 4.24 5.31 1.25
C GLY A 380 5.68 5.80 1.18
N LEU A 381 6.43 5.72 2.28
CA LEU A 381 7.79 6.25 2.39
C LEU A 381 8.78 5.71 1.33
N PRO A 382 8.77 4.41 0.98
CA PRO A 382 9.66 3.89 -0.07
C PRO A 382 9.46 4.59 -1.42
N LEU A 383 8.26 5.07 -1.73
CA LEU A 383 7.98 5.76 -2.99
C LEU A 383 8.69 7.12 -3.09
N ALA A 384 9.01 7.77 -1.97
CA ALA A 384 9.83 8.98 -1.97
C ALA A 384 11.28 8.69 -2.37
N ILE A 385 11.79 7.51 -2.05
CA ILE A 385 13.20 7.15 -2.22
C ILE A 385 13.44 6.44 -3.55
N VAL A 386 12.59 5.46 -3.88
CA VAL A 386 12.76 4.57 -5.05
C VAL A 386 11.52 4.58 -5.97
N GLY A 387 10.65 5.58 -5.85
CA GLY A 387 9.53 5.77 -6.75
C GLY A 387 9.96 6.20 -8.16
N VAL A 388 9.13 5.83 -9.14
CA VAL A 388 9.28 6.23 -10.55
C VAL A 388 8.06 7.00 -11.07
N ALA A 389 7.03 7.17 -10.25
CA ALA A 389 5.81 7.89 -10.59
C ALA A 389 5.02 8.27 -9.32
N THR A 390 4.25 9.36 -9.38
CA THR A 390 3.53 9.93 -8.23
C THR A 390 2.01 9.84 -8.37
N GLU A 391 1.46 8.66 -8.67
CA GLU A 391 0.00 8.50 -8.85
C GLU A 391 -0.76 8.31 -7.52
N PHE A 392 -2.00 8.79 -7.45
CA PHE A 392 -2.85 8.70 -6.24
C PHE A 392 -2.98 7.26 -5.73
N ARG A 393 -3.11 6.29 -6.66
CA ARG A 393 -3.25 4.86 -6.34
C ARG A 393 -2.09 4.31 -5.49
N TYR A 394 -0.89 4.86 -5.63
CA TYR A 394 0.29 4.36 -4.93
C TYR A 394 0.29 4.66 -3.43
N PHE A 395 -0.56 5.59 -2.97
CA PHE A 395 -0.71 5.94 -1.56
C PHE A 395 -1.99 5.36 -0.96
N TYR A 396 -2.71 4.51 -1.70
CA TYR A 396 -4.06 4.13 -1.34
C TYR A 396 -4.16 3.42 0.02
N TRP A 397 -3.24 2.51 0.33
CA TRP A 397 -3.13 1.93 1.68
C TRP A 397 -2.73 2.96 2.73
N THR A 398 -1.75 3.83 2.46
CA THR A 398 -1.34 4.92 3.37
C THR A 398 -2.53 5.77 3.76
N ILE A 399 -3.33 6.21 2.79
CA ILE A 399 -4.51 7.06 3.00
C ILE A 399 -5.51 6.36 3.90
N GLY A 400 -5.98 5.16 3.52
CA GLY A 400 -7.03 4.49 4.28
C GLY A 400 -6.59 4.03 5.67
N ALA A 401 -5.36 3.53 5.82
CA ALA A 401 -4.83 3.12 7.12
C ALA A 401 -4.68 4.31 8.08
N VAL A 402 -4.17 5.44 7.59
CA VAL A 402 -3.99 6.66 8.39
C VAL A 402 -5.34 7.32 8.72
N LEU A 403 -6.28 7.34 7.78
CA LEU A 403 -7.63 7.86 8.01
C LEU A 403 -8.35 7.07 9.12
N ILE A 404 -8.32 5.73 9.03
CA ILE A 404 -8.91 4.87 10.08
C ILE A 404 -8.17 5.05 11.40
N ALA A 405 -6.83 5.11 11.39
CA ALA A 405 -6.03 5.35 12.59
C ALA A 405 -6.39 6.69 13.27
N ALA A 406 -6.59 7.75 12.49
CA ALA A 406 -6.98 9.06 12.98
C ALA A 406 -8.37 9.02 13.64
N LEU A 407 -9.35 8.32 13.03
CA LEU A 407 -10.68 8.13 13.62
C LEU A 407 -10.61 7.35 14.95
N VAL A 408 -9.82 6.28 15.00
CA VAL A 408 -9.62 5.48 16.22
C VAL A 408 -8.94 6.30 17.32
N LEU A 409 -7.94 7.10 16.98
CA LEU A 409 -7.26 7.98 17.93
C LEU A 409 -8.16 9.11 18.43
N ALA A 410 -8.94 9.75 17.54
CA ALA A 410 -9.88 10.80 17.91
C ALA A 410 -10.93 10.29 18.90
N ALA A 411 -11.40 9.05 18.72
CA ALA A 411 -12.32 8.41 19.64
C ALA A 411 -11.70 8.13 21.01
N ASP A 412 -10.45 7.70 21.05
CA ASP A 412 -9.69 7.51 22.29
C ASP A 412 -9.58 8.82 23.08
N VAL A 413 -9.38 9.95 22.38
CA VAL A 413 -9.34 11.28 22.99
C VAL A 413 -10.73 11.72 23.47
N LEU A 414 -11.76 11.57 22.63
CA LEU A 414 -13.12 12.02 22.94
C LEU A 414 -13.70 11.28 24.17
N LYS A 415 -13.37 10.00 24.33
CA LYS A 415 -13.77 9.23 25.52
C LYS A 415 -13.28 9.81 26.83
N ASP A 416 -12.08 10.37 26.87
CA ASP A 416 -11.54 10.99 28.07
C ASP A 416 -12.26 12.33 28.37
N LEU A 417 -12.87 12.97 27.36
CA LEU A 417 -13.56 14.27 27.48
C LEU A 417 -15.05 14.13 27.83
N LEU A 418 -15.66 12.98 27.55
CA LEU A 418 -17.08 12.75 27.84
C LEU A 418 -17.28 12.45 29.33
N PRO A 419 -18.07 13.28 30.07
CA PRO A 419 -18.36 13.01 31.48
C PRO A 419 -19.17 11.71 31.61
N GLY A 420 -18.69 10.78 32.44
CA GLY A 420 -19.40 9.52 32.77
C GLY A 420 -18.76 8.21 32.27
N HIS A 421 -17.55 8.23 31.71
CA HIS A 421 -16.82 7.02 31.28
C HIS A 421 -15.50 6.78 32.05
N THR A 422 -15.44 7.16 33.32
CA THR A 422 -14.41 6.68 34.26
C THR A 422 -14.76 5.27 34.74
N GLY A 423 -14.63 4.27 33.86
CA GLY A 423 -14.57 2.86 34.26
C GLY A 423 -13.11 2.41 34.36
N PRO A 424 -12.69 1.70 35.42
CA PRO A 424 -11.30 1.33 35.60
C PRO A 424 -10.78 0.49 34.43
N THR A 425 -9.69 0.97 33.83
CA THR A 425 -8.84 0.19 32.94
C THR A 425 -8.46 -1.14 33.58
N ALA A 426 -8.74 -2.23 32.87
CA ALA A 426 -8.39 -3.64 33.12
C ALA A 426 -9.41 -4.49 33.89
N ALA A 427 -10.40 -5.02 33.17
CA ALA A 427 -10.92 -6.36 33.43
C ALA A 427 -10.59 -7.26 32.23
N ARG A 428 -9.70 -8.22 32.44
CA ARG A 428 -9.53 -9.40 31.57
C ARG A 428 -10.90 -10.10 31.43
N PRO A 429 -11.37 -10.48 30.23
CA PRO A 429 -12.40 -11.50 30.13
C PRO A 429 -11.78 -12.87 30.43
N ASP A 430 -12.53 -13.68 31.16
CA ASP A 430 -12.39 -15.12 31.41
C ASP A 430 -11.29 -15.55 32.40
N ARG A 431 -11.67 -15.57 33.70
CA ARG A 431 -11.36 -16.70 34.59
C ARG A 431 -12.60 -17.59 34.63
N ALA A 432 -12.47 -18.85 34.27
CA ALA A 432 -13.46 -19.87 34.60
C ALA A 432 -13.58 -19.98 36.13
N PRO A 433 -14.78 -20.29 36.67
CA PRO A 433 -14.94 -20.44 38.11
C PRO A 433 -14.09 -21.62 38.62
N GLU A 434 -13.26 -21.30 39.60
CA GLU A 434 -12.45 -22.24 40.38
C GLU A 434 -13.41 -23.17 41.13
N GLN A 435 -13.32 -24.47 40.90
CA GLN A 435 -14.13 -25.48 41.58
C GLN A 435 -13.75 -25.47 43.06
N ALA A 436 -14.73 -25.16 43.92
CA ALA A 436 -14.59 -25.25 45.36
C ALA A 436 -14.40 -26.73 45.78
N GLU A 437 -13.30 -26.99 46.47
CA GLU A 437 -13.00 -28.24 47.15
C GLU A 437 -13.97 -28.42 48.34
N PRO A 438 -14.62 -29.59 48.52
CA PRO A 438 -15.49 -29.80 49.67
C PRO A 438 -14.66 -30.14 50.92
N GLN A 439 -14.79 -29.29 51.95
CA GLN A 439 -14.34 -29.59 53.31
C GLN A 439 -15.00 -30.89 53.79
N ARG A 440 -14.19 -31.90 54.13
CA ARG A 440 -14.63 -33.04 54.94
C ARG A 440 -14.52 -32.67 56.41
N ALA A 441 -15.61 -32.90 57.13
CA ALA A 441 -15.69 -32.90 58.58
C ALA A 441 -14.97 -34.12 59.17
#